data_AF-A0AAP6BGP4-F1
#
_entry.id   AF-A0AAP6BGP4-F1
#
_cell.length_a   1.000
_cell.length_b   1.000
_cell.length_c   1.000
_cell.angle_alpha   90.00
_cell.angle_beta   90.00
_cell.angle_gamma   90.00
#
_symmetry.space_group_name_H-M   'P 1'
#
loop_
_entity.id
_entity.type
_entity.pdbx_description
1 polymer ?
#
loop_
_entity_poly.entity_id
_entity_poly.type
_entity_poly.pdbx_seq_one_letter_code
_entity_poly.pdbx_strand_id
1 'polypeptide(L)'
;MTPDTRAIDAWNAAVRRATAVVHQEQPGGMHEDDWGSVAKRDIIALVLYALHTDSGTAVESVPWSQVLWWLWDDEHVITLVEDTLAGAARAVTGSGGEPEDPTHPALARWSWLNRTWDPAALVRYRGQTPAPWTALGPSDGATATPLPTARWDGMSRGIGEALPDPALEICTSWAAGMVAAVLSAEQGGCSRHQRVRVISGPHAGQSGYVMDIGWVWDDETRQVTGPAGYTVDLDDEEGVTDIDADLLTPASDHRWPRRPDGSLKDGPPPGFHDPLPPTPPCADDLAALLADADNPEAVPEDLRQTIRAAHHHRHLDVRRLAAPRPRRATVQLLLHSYALTKQDTAASAARAEIWELVITKHLHDEQPARFLSTSDSEAKELAGQRTGLML
;
A
#
# COMPACT_ATOMS: atom_id res chain seq x y z
N MET A 1 37.63 -7.85 -1.15
CA MET A 1 36.77 -8.93 -1.66
C MET A 1 36.30 -8.52 -3.04
N THR A 2 36.51 -9.33 -4.06
CA THR A 2 35.85 -9.15 -5.36
C THR A 2 34.37 -9.44 -5.19
N PRO A 3 33.45 -8.63 -5.75
CA PRO A 3 32.03 -8.92 -5.71
C PRO A 3 31.76 -10.29 -6.34
N ASP A 4 30.86 -11.08 -5.76
CA ASP A 4 30.42 -12.33 -6.39
C ASP A 4 29.62 -12.01 -7.64
N THR A 5 30.25 -12.17 -8.81
CA THR A 5 29.65 -11.86 -10.11
C THR A 5 28.36 -12.64 -10.33
N ARG A 6 28.24 -13.87 -9.81
CA ARG A 6 27.01 -14.67 -9.95
C ARG A 6 25.84 -14.07 -9.19
N ALA A 7 26.08 -13.58 -7.97
CA ALA A 7 25.06 -12.92 -7.17
C ALA A 7 24.57 -11.62 -7.85
N ILE A 8 25.48 -10.84 -8.43
CA ILE A 8 25.15 -9.63 -9.18
C ILE A 8 24.33 -9.97 -10.43
N ASP A 9 24.74 -11.00 -11.19
CA ASP A 9 24.03 -11.41 -12.40
C ASP A 9 22.61 -11.91 -12.10
N ALA A 10 22.43 -12.69 -11.02
CA ALA A 10 21.12 -13.15 -10.57
C ALA A 10 20.24 -11.99 -10.09
N TRP A 11 20.79 -11.05 -9.32
CA TRP A 11 20.06 -9.84 -8.93
C TRP A 11 19.62 -9.03 -10.14
N ASN A 12 20.52 -8.82 -11.11
CA ASN A 12 20.18 -8.11 -12.34
C ASN A 12 19.10 -8.82 -13.16
N ALA A 13 19.08 -10.15 -13.18
CA ALA A 13 18.00 -10.92 -13.79
C ALA A 13 16.66 -10.70 -13.09
N ALA A 14 16.65 -10.68 -11.76
CA ALA A 14 15.45 -10.43 -10.98
C ALA A 14 14.89 -9.03 -11.22
N VAL A 15 15.74 -8.01 -11.23
CA VAL A 15 15.37 -6.63 -11.56
C VAL A 15 14.80 -6.55 -12.98
N ARG A 16 15.45 -7.14 -13.99
CA ARG A 16 14.94 -7.12 -15.37
C ARG A 16 13.56 -7.75 -15.48
N ARG A 17 13.36 -8.92 -14.88
CA ARG A 17 12.09 -9.65 -14.93
C ARG A 17 10.99 -8.88 -14.20
N ALA A 18 11.27 -8.31 -13.03
CA ALA A 18 10.34 -7.45 -12.30
C ALA A 18 9.99 -6.16 -13.07
N THR A 19 10.97 -5.52 -13.73
CA THR A 19 10.73 -4.34 -14.57
C THR A 19 9.77 -4.65 -15.71
N ALA A 20 9.91 -5.81 -16.37
CA ALA A 20 9.01 -6.20 -17.45
C ALA A 20 7.55 -6.29 -16.97
N VAL A 21 7.33 -6.87 -15.79
CA VAL A 21 6.00 -6.96 -15.16
C VAL A 21 5.42 -5.58 -14.86
N VAL A 22 6.18 -4.72 -14.17
CA VAL A 22 5.70 -3.36 -13.82
C VAL A 22 5.44 -2.52 -15.07
N HIS A 23 6.28 -2.66 -16.11
CA HIS A 23 6.13 -1.94 -17.36
C HIS A 23 4.84 -2.32 -18.11
N GLN A 24 4.49 -3.60 -18.15
CA GLN A 24 3.31 -4.10 -18.86
C GLN A 24 2.00 -3.57 -18.27
N GLU A 25 1.94 -3.41 -16.94
CA GLU A 25 0.71 -3.09 -16.20
C GLU A 25 0.50 -1.58 -15.98
N GLN A 26 1.46 -0.73 -16.32
CA GLN A 26 1.35 0.72 -16.14
C GLN A 26 1.09 1.47 -17.45
N PRO A 27 -0.04 2.18 -17.59
CA PRO A 27 -0.24 3.12 -18.69
C PRO A 27 0.86 4.19 -18.69
N GLY A 28 1.67 4.25 -19.75
CA GLY A 28 2.85 5.13 -19.85
C GLY A 28 4.18 4.45 -19.52
N GLY A 29 4.14 3.24 -18.96
CA GLY A 29 5.30 2.42 -18.58
C GLY A 29 5.91 2.79 -17.23
N MET A 30 6.93 2.03 -16.83
CA MET A 30 7.70 2.28 -15.61
C MET A 30 8.56 3.56 -15.72
N HIS A 31 8.57 4.37 -14.67
CA HIS A 31 9.45 5.53 -14.52
C HIS A 31 10.32 5.39 -13.26
N GLU A 32 11.63 5.60 -13.38
CA GLU A 32 12.56 5.57 -12.23
C GLU A 32 12.36 6.74 -11.26
N ASP A 33 11.66 7.80 -11.68
CA ASP A 33 11.29 8.94 -10.82
C ASP A 33 9.96 8.69 -10.08
N ASP A 34 9.23 7.63 -10.43
CA ASP A 34 8.03 7.22 -9.70
C ASP A 34 8.39 6.21 -8.61
N TRP A 35 8.35 6.68 -7.37
CA TRP A 35 8.62 5.86 -6.19
C TRP A 35 7.75 4.60 -6.15
N GLY A 36 6.47 4.69 -6.54
CA GLY A 36 5.55 3.55 -6.49
C GLY A 36 5.95 2.47 -7.49
N SER A 37 6.33 2.88 -8.69
CA SER A 37 6.88 1.99 -9.72
C SER A 37 8.14 1.27 -9.25
N VAL A 38 9.07 2.02 -8.65
CA VAL A 38 10.35 1.51 -8.14
C VAL A 38 10.13 0.53 -6.99
N ALA A 39 9.27 0.86 -6.04
CA ALA A 39 8.94 -0.01 -4.92
C ALA A 39 8.31 -1.33 -5.37
N LYS A 40 7.30 -1.28 -6.27
CA LYS A 40 6.69 -2.50 -6.82
C LYS A 40 7.72 -3.38 -7.53
N ARG A 41 8.58 -2.78 -8.38
CA ARG A 41 9.68 -3.51 -9.06
C ARG A 41 10.60 -4.17 -8.04
N ASP A 42 11.08 -3.41 -7.07
CA ASP A 42 12.11 -3.88 -6.13
C ASP A 42 11.57 -4.97 -5.18
N ILE A 43 10.30 -4.91 -4.79
CA ILE A 43 9.61 -5.98 -4.04
C ILE A 43 9.58 -7.27 -4.86
N ILE A 44 9.10 -7.21 -6.12
CA ILE A 44 9.05 -8.39 -7.01
C ILE A 44 10.46 -8.94 -7.24
N ALA A 45 11.45 -8.07 -7.48
CA ALA A 45 12.83 -8.47 -7.69
C ALA A 45 13.44 -9.14 -6.45
N LEU A 46 13.14 -8.66 -5.25
CA LEU A 46 13.59 -9.28 -4.01
C LEU A 46 12.99 -10.66 -3.79
N VAL A 47 11.68 -10.83 -4.02
CA VAL A 47 11.03 -12.16 -3.92
C VAL A 47 11.65 -13.13 -4.93
N LEU A 48 11.81 -12.71 -6.19
CA LEU A 48 12.47 -13.53 -7.22
C LEU A 48 13.90 -13.93 -6.84
N TYR A 49 14.69 -12.98 -6.32
CA TYR A 49 16.07 -13.20 -5.92
C TYR A 49 16.19 -14.10 -4.67
N ALA A 50 15.30 -13.92 -3.69
CA ALA A 50 15.22 -14.75 -2.50
C ALA A 50 14.82 -16.19 -2.85
N LEU A 51 13.81 -16.39 -3.70
CA LEU A 51 13.41 -17.71 -4.21
C LEU A 51 14.52 -18.41 -5.01
N HIS A 52 15.28 -17.64 -5.80
CA HIS A 52 16.48 -18.15 -6.46
C HIS A 52 17.52 -18.64 -5.45
N THR A 53 17.73 -17.86 -4.39
CA THR A 53 18.72 -18.17 -3.35
C THR A 53 18.30 -19.39 -2.51
N ASP A 54 17.02 -19.49 -2.16
CA ASP A 54 16.44 -20.60 -1.39
C ASP A 54 16.49 -21.94 -2.12
N SER A 55 15.99 -21.95 -3.36
CA SER A 55 15.79 -23.18 -4.13
C SER A 55 16.96 -23.54 -5.06
N GLY A 56 17.89 -22.61 -5.30
CA GLY A 56 18.92 -22.73 -6.34
C GLY A 56 18.39 -22.65 -7.77
N THR A 57 17.08 -22.41 -7.96
CA THR A 57 16.44 -22.28 -9.28
C THR A 57 16.88 -20.99 -9.96
N ALA A 58 17.23 -21.02 -11.24
CA ALA A 58 17.55 -19.79 -11.97
C ALA A 58 16.38 -18.79 -11.90
N VAL A 59 16.68 -17.50 -11.75
CA VAL A 59 15.65 -16.44 -11.60
C VAL A 59 14.60 -16.48 -12.71
N GLU A 60 15.02 -16.75 -13.95
CA GLU A 60 14.12 -16.83 -15.11
C GLU A 60 13.17 -18.05 -15.07
N SER A 61 13.46 -19.03 -14.21
CA SER A 61 12.69 -20.27 -14.07
C SER A 61 11.83 -20.32 -12.80
N VAL A 62 11.89 -19.29 -11.95
CA VAL A 62 11.01 -19.18 -10.77
C VAL A 62 9.56 -18.97 -11.22
N PRO A 63 8.58 -19.82 -10.86
CA PRO A 63 7.19 -19.66 -11.29
C PRO A 63 6.52 -18.42 -10.70
N TRP A 64 5.70 -17.71 -11.48
CA TRP A 64 4.93 -16.57 -10.96
C TRP A 64 3.89 -16.98 -9.91
N SER A 65 3.39 -18.22 -9.95
CA SER A 65 2.52 -18.77 -8.90
C SER A 65 3.19 -18.79 -7.53
N GLN A 66 4.49 -19.08 -7.48
CA GLN A 66 5.27 -19.06 -6.24
C GLN A 66 5.58 -17.62 -5.80
N VAL A 67 5.90 -16.74 -6.75
CA VAL A 67 6.11 -15.31 -6.46
C VAL A 67 4.85 -14.68 -5.87
N LEU A 68 3.68 -14.94 -6.46
CA LEU A 68 2.41 -14.42 -5.97
C LEU A 68 2.07 -14.95 -4.58
N TRP A 69 2.35 -16.23 -4.29
CA TRP A 69 2.16 -16.80 -2.96
C TRP A 69 2.90 -15.99 -1.87
N TRP A 70 4.17 -15.64 -2.12
CA TRP A 70 4.96 -14.84 -1.20
C TRP A 70 4.59 -13.36 -1.15
N LEU A 71 3.86 -12.86 -2.14
CA LEU A 71 3.35 -11.49 -2.17
C LEU A 71 1.95 -11.37 -1.55
N TRP A 72 1.46 -12.39 -0.84
CA TRP A 72 0.19 -12.31 -0.10
C TRP A 72 0.13 -11.05 0.76
N ASP A 73 1.17 -10.86 1.59
CA ASP A 73 1.35 -9.73 2.47
C ASP A 73 2.86 -9.47 2.67
N ASP A 74 3.16 -8.38 3.36
CA ASP A 74 4.54 -7.98 3.65
C ASP A 74 5.24 -8.92 4.65
N GLU A 75 4.53 -9.60 5.54
CA GLU A 75 5.11 -10.55 6.52
C GLU A 75 5.70 -11.78 5.83
N HIS A 76 5.02 -12.29 4.81
CA HIS A 76 5.51 -13.35 3.94
C HIS A 76 6.78 -12.92 3.22
N VAL A 77 6.79 -11.73 2.61
CA VAL A 77 8.00 -11.19 1.96
C VAL A 77 9.16 -11.04 2.95
N ILE A 78 8.88 -10.51 4.15
CA ILE A 78 9.86 -10.37 5.24
C ILE A 78 10.46 -11.72 5.60
N THR A 79 9.61 -12.73 5.84
CA THR A 79 10.03 -14.07 6.25
C THR A 79 10.94 -14.68 5.18
N LEU A 80 10.51 -14.66 3.91
CA LEU A 80 11.30 -15.18 2.80
C LEU A 80 12.67 -14.48 2.70
N VAL A 81 12.69 -13.14 2.71
CA VAL A 81 13.93 -12.39 2.52
C VAL A 81 14.89 -12.56 3.70
N GLU A 82 14.38 -12.57 4.93
CA GLU A 82 15.22 -12.70 6.13
C GLU A 82 15.77 -14.11 6.36
N ASP A 83 15.02 -15.15 5.98
CA ASP A 83 15.46 -16.54 6.09
C ASP A 83 16.49 -16.90 5.01
N THR A 84 16.44 -16.24 3.84
CA THR A 84 17.25 -16.60 2.67
C THR A 84 18.47 -15.71 2.46
N LEU A 85 18.35 -14.40 2.71
CA LEU A 85 19.42 -13.44 2.46
C LEU A 85 20.22 -13.15 3.74
N ALA A 86 21.44 -13.68 3.79
CA ALA A 86 22.35 -13.45 4.91
C ALA A 86 22.54 -11.94 5.17
N GLY A 87 22.19 -11.50 6.38
CA GLY A 87 22.33 -10.11 6.79
C GLY A 87 21.09 -9.23 6.57
N ALA A 88 20.02 -9.72 5.94
CA ALA A 88 18.78 -8.97 5.72
C ALA A 88 18.18 -8.40 7.01
N ALA A 89 18.02 -9.22 8.06
CA ALA A 89 17.52 -8.73 9.36
C ALA A 89 18.41 -7.62 9.95
N ARG A 90 19.73 -7.72 9.80
CA ARG A 90 20.68 -6.69 10.29
C ARG A 90 20.58 -5.40 9.48
N ALA A 91 20.39 -5.53 8.16
CA ALA A 91 20.30 -4.42 7.22
C ALA A 91 19.15 -3.46 7.54
N VAL A 92 18.09 -3.94 8.22
CA VAL A 92 16.95 -3.10 8.63
C VAL A 92 17.14 -2.48 10.02
N THR A 93 17.94 -3.10 10.89
CA THR A 93 18.19 -2.60 12.26
C THR A 93 19.28 -1.52 12.35
N GLY A 94 20.04 -1.29 11.28
CA GLY A 94 21.14 -0.33 11.25
C GLY A 94 20.66 1.11 11.29
N SER A 95 21.23 1.92 12.19
CA SER A 95 20.91 3.34 12.32
C SER A 95 21.42 4.14 11.12
N GLY A 96 20.58 4.27 10.07
CA GLY A 96 20.49 5.43 9.17
C GLY A 96 21.76 5.96 8.47
N GLY A 97 22.85 5.21 8.44
CA GLY A 97 24.07 5.56 7.72
C GLY A 97 24.34 4.51 6.65
N GLU A 98 24.15 4.87 5.38
CA GLU A 98 24.71 4.11 4.27
C GLU A 98 26.21 3.89 4.50
N PRO A 99 26.67 2.68 4.18
CA PRO A 99 27.32 2.55 2.89
C PRO A 99 26.44 1.69 2.00
N GLU A 100 26.09 2.20 0.83
CA GLU A 100 25.86 1.35 -0.33
C GLU A 100 27.03 0.37 -0.37
N ASP A 101 26.79 -0.89 0.00
CA ASP A 101 27.74 -1.93 -0.30
C ASP A 101 27.42 -2.37 -1.72
N PRO A 102 28.15 -1.88 -2.75
CA PRO A 102 27.93 -2.29 -4.13
C PRO A 102 28.15 -3.81 -4.31
N THR A 103 28.69 -4.50 -3.30
CA THR A 103 28.83 -5.95 -3.31
C THR A 103 27.53 -6.69 -2.96
N HIS A 104 26.53 -6.02 -2.38
CA HIS A 104 25.24 -6.61 -1.99
C HIS A 104 24.02 -5.73 -2.36
N PRO A 105 23.72 -5.55 -3.66
CA PRO A 105 22.65 -4.67 -4.13
C PRO A 105 21.25 -5.06 -3.59
N ALA A 106 20.98 -6.35 -3.39
CA ALA A 106 19.71 -6.82 -2.83
C ALA A 106 19.49 -6.32 -1.39
N LEU A 107 20.54 -6.33 -0.54
CA LEU A 107 20.43 -5.85 0.84
C LEU A 107 20.20 -4.34 0.91
N ALA A 108 20.82 -3.57 0.01
CA ALA A 108 20.58 -2.14 -0.11
C ALA A 108 19.11 -1.85 -0.46
N ARG A 109 18.52 -2.62 -1.39
CA ARG A 109 17.08 -2.52 -1.72
C ARG A 109 16.19 -2.93 -0.57
N TRP A 110 16.55 -3.99 0.14
CA TRP A 110 15.83 -4.44 1.31
C TRP A 110 15.76 -3.35 2.39
N SER A 111 16.90 -2.72 2.70
CA SER A 111 16.96 -1.58 3.63
C SER A 111 16.12 -0.40 3.16
N TRP A 112 16.14 -0.07 1.86
CA TRP A 112 15.34 1.02 1.32
C TRP A 112 13.84 0.75 1.42
N LEU A 113 13.38 -0.47 1.11
CA LEU A 113 11.97 -0.83 1.20
C LEU A 113 11.43 -0.81 2.64
N ASN A 114 12.27 -1.13 3.62
CA ASN A 114 11.92 -1.17 5.04
C ASN A 114 12.13 0.18 5.76
N ARG A 115 12.70 1.18 5.09
CA ARG A 115 12.94 2.50 5.68
C ARG A 115 11.61 3.23 5.93
N THR A 116 11.51 3.88 7.08
CA THR A 116 10.45 4.86 7.35
C THR A 116 10.81 6.24 6.83
N TRP A 117 9.78 7.00 6.45
CA TRP A 117 9.93 8.30 5.83
C TRP A 117 9.54 9.39 6.81
N ASP A 118 10.31 10.48 6.84
CA ASP A 118 9.92 11.68 7.58
C ASP A 118 8.80 12.40 6.80
N PRO A 119 7.56 12.45 7.31
CA PRO A 119 6.46 13.13 6.64
C PRO A 119 6.56 14.65 6.70
N ALA A 120 7.64 15.22 7.26
CA ALA A 120 8.03 16.62 7.11
C ALA A 120 9.15 16.85 6.06
N ALA A 121 9.78 15.80 5.51
CA ALA A 121 10.86 15.94 4.53
C ALA A 121 10.39 16.60 3.22
N LEU A 122 11.09 17.60 2.70
CA LEU A 122 10.65 18.32 1.48
C LEU A 122 10.52 17.40 0.25
N VAL A 123 9.41 17.55 -0.49
CA VAL A 123 9.23 16.90 -1.80
C VAL A 123 10.17 17.57 -2.82
N ARG A 124 11.20 16.86 -3.25
CA ARG A 124 12.08 17.22 -4.36
C ARG A 124 11.41 16.82 -5.66
N TYR A 125 10.55 17.68 -6.20
CA TYR A 125 10.18 17.61 -7.61
C TYR A 125 11.42 17.93 -8.45
N ARG A 126 12.08 16.92 -9.01
CA ARG A 126 13.10 17.17 -10.06
C ARG A 126 12.36 17.55 -11.34
N GLY A 127 12.54 18.78 -11.80
CA GLY A 127 12.14 19.22 -13.15
C GLY A 127 13.01 18.65 -14.27
N GLN A 128 13.53 17.42 -14.13
CA GLN A 128 14.21 16.72 -15.22
C GLN A 128 13.19 15.88 -15.98
N THR A 129 13.19 15.98 -17.31
CA THR A 129 12.45 15.06 -18.17
C THR A 129 12.96 13.64 -17.89
N PRO A 130 12.10 12.69 -17.47
CA PRO A 130 12.54 11.33 -17.20
C PRO A 130 13.20 10.74 -18.43
N ALA A 131 14.30 9.99 -18.25
CA ALA A 131 14.82 9.17 -19.35
C ALA A 131 13.77 8.08 -19.64
N PRO A 132 13.23 7.98 -20.87
CA PRO A 132 12.28 6.93 -21.21
C PRO A 132 12.98 5.57 -21.12
N TRP A 133 12.31 4.56 -20.55
CA TRP A 133 12.85 3.22 -20.38
C TRP A 133 13.23 2.55 -21.73
N THR A 134 12.70 3.02 -22.86
CA THR A 134 13.10 2.59 -24.22
C THR A 134 14.56 2.94 -24.55
N ALA A 135 15.17 3.89 -23.83
CA ALA A 135 16.62 4.10 -23.86
C ALA A 135 17.42 2.96 -23.20
N LEU A 136 16.74 1.93 -22.67
CA LEU A 136 17.29 0.75 -22.00
C LEU A 136 17.15 -0.54 -22.83
N GLY A 137 16.69 -0.43 -24.08
CA GLY A 137 16.58 -1.55 -25.03
C GLY A 137 17.97 -2.07 -25.49
N PRO A 138 18.01 -3.30 -26.04
CA PRO A 138 19.25 -4.03 -26.28
C PRO A 138 20.13 -3.28 -27.28
N SER A 139 21.34 -2.90 -26.86
CA SER A 139 22.39 -2.53 -27.81
C SER A 139 22.82 -3.78 -28.56
N ASP A 140 22.21 -3.99 -29.73
CA ASP A 140 22.76 -4.86 -30.77
C ASP A 140 24.14 -4.32 -31.16
N GLY A 141 25.17 -4.86 -30.54
CA GLY A 141 26.56 -4.62 -30.90
C GLY A 141 27.21 -3.40 -30.24
N ALA A 142 28.27 -3.69 -29.50
CA ALA A 142 29.32 -2.78 -29.05
C ALA A 142 28.95 -1.74 -27.96
N THR A 143 29.59 -1.92 -26.80
CA THR A 143 29.51 -1.16 -25.55
C THR A 143 28.20 -1.34 -24.78
N ALA A 144 28.21 -2.26 -23.82
CA ALA A 144 27.19 -2.38 -22.80
C ALA A 144 27.09 -1.04 -22.05
N THR A 145 26.12 -0.21 -22.42
CA THR A 145 25.71 0.91 -21.58
C THR A 145 25.28 0.30 -20.24
N PRO A 146 25.91 0.69 -19.11
CA PRO A 146 25.50 0.15 -17.82
C PRO A 146 24.01 0.45 -17.64
N LEU A 147 23.26 -0.55 -17.17
CA LEU A 147 21.89 -0.32 -16.68
C LEU A 147 21.94 0.94 -15.80
N PRO A 148 21.01 1.90 -15.96
CA PRO A 148 20.98 3.07 -15.12
C PRO A 148 21.04 2.60 -13.67
N THR A 149 22.02 3.11 -12.94
CA THR A 149 22.02 2.98 -11.49
C THR A 149 20.69 3.54 -11.03
N ALA A 150 19.86 2.71 -10.38
CA ALA A 150 18.60 3.18 -9.86
C ALA A 150 18.87 4.45 -9.03
N ARG A 151 18.08 5.50 -9.22
CA ARG A 151 18.31 6.84 -8.65
C ARG A 151 17.40 7.05 -7.45
N TRP A 152 17.70 6.34 -6.37
CA TRP A 152 16.99 6.42 -5.09
C TRP A 152 17.63 7.47 -4.17
N ASP A 153 18.83 7.92 -4.52
CA ASP A 153 19.53 9.08 -3.98
C ASP A 153 18.77 10.39 -4.32
N GLY A 154 17.75 10.67 -3.52
CA GLY A 154 16.98 11.90 -3.60
C GLY A 154 15.54 11.77 -4.08
N MET A 155 15.00 10.54 -4.20
CA MET A 155 13.54 10.35 -4.20
C MET A 155 13.03 10.77 -2.82
N SER A 156 12.28 11.86 -2.80
CA SER A 156 12.01 12.59 -1.56
C SER A 156 10.99 11.95 -0.64
N ARG A 157 10.09 11.06 -1.11
CA ARG A 157 9.02 10.47 -0.27
C ARG A 157 8.41 9.20 -0.86
N GLY A 158 7.74 8.46 0.03
CA GLY A 158 6.82 7.35 -0.29
C GLY A 158 5.50 7.76 -0.93
N ILE A 159 4.60 6.78 -1.09
CA ILE A 159 3.28 6.96 -1.72
C ILE A 159 2.49 8.08 -1.02
N GLY A 160 2.26 9.18 -1.74
CA GLY A 160 1.40 10.27 -1.29
C GLY A 160 2.05 11.20 -0.26
N GLU A 161 1.42 12.36 -0.03
CA GLU A 161 2.00 13.47 0.73
C GLU A 161 2.17 13.24 2.25
N ALA A 162 1.83 12.07 2.83
CA ALA A 162 1.77 11.95 4.29
C ALA A 162 1.99 10.56 4.92
N LEU A 163 2.34 9.51 4.15
CA LEU A 163 2.56 8.17 4.73
C LEU A 163 4.02 7.98 5.15
N PRO A 164 4.31 7.83 6.45
CA PRO A 164 5.67 7.56 6.93
C PRO A 164 6.04 6.07 6.82
N ASP A 165 5.08 5.22 6.45
CA ASP A 165 5.19 3.76 6.43
C ASP A 165 6.21 3.26 5.37
N PRO A 166 6.85 2.10 5.61
CA PRO A 166 7.76 1.48 4.68
C PRO A 166 7.12 1.21 3.31
N ALA A 167 7.95 1.25 2.27
CA ALA A 167 7.49 0.92 0.92
C ALA A 167 6.98 -0.51 0.80
N LEU A 168 7.60 -1.41 1.56
CA LEU A 168 7.21 -2.80 1.61
C LEU A 168 5.74 -2.97 2.02
N GLU A 169 5.31 -2.35 3.11
CA GLU A 169 3.94 -2.46 3.62
C GLU A 169 2.91 -1.91 2.65
N ILE A 170 3.19 -0.76 2.03
CA ILE A 170 2.23 -0.11 1.14
C ILE A 170 2.16 -0.81 -0.22
N CYS A 171 3.31 -1.19 -0.78
CA CYS A 171 3.40 -1.65 -2.17
C CYS A 171 3.26 -3.16 -2.35
N THR A 172 3.30 -3.98 -1.30
CA THR A 172 3.26 -5.44 -1.48
C THR A 172 1.99 -5.90 -2.17
N SER A 173 0.81 -5.43 -1.73
CA SER A 173 -0.46 -5.75 -2.40
C SER A 173 -0.51 -5.25 -3.85
N TRP A 174 0.14 -4.12 -4.15
CA TRP A 174 0.21 -3.59 -5.50
C TRP A 174 1.15 -4.40 -6.38
N ALA A 175 2.28 -4.84 -5.84
CA ALA A 175 3.20 -5.76 -6.50
C ALA A 175 2.51 -7.11 -6.78
N ALA A 176 1.74 -7.62 -5.81
CA ALA A 176 0.92 -8.82 -5.97
C ALA A 176 -0.06 -8.69 -7.13
N GLY A 177 -0.77 -7.55 -7.23
CA GLY A 177 -1.68 -7.29 -8.35
C GLY A 177 -1.01 -7.32 -9.72
N MET A 178 0.24 -6.83 -9.83
CA MET A 178 1.00 -6.86 -11.09
C MET A 178 1.41 -8.29 -11.46
N VAL A 179 1.84 -9.09 -10.47
CA VAL A 179 2.18 -10.51 -10.68
C VAL A 179 0.94 -11.34 -11.01
N ALA A 180 -0.19 -11.07 -10.35
CA ALA A 180 -1.47 -11.71 -10.62
C ALA A 180 -1.95 -11.45 -12.05
N ALA A 181 -1.76 -10.25 -12.58
CA ALA A 181 -2.09 -9.94 -13.97
C ALA A 181 -1.26 -10.78 -14.96
N VAL A 182 0.04 -10.91 -14.73
CA VAL A 182 0.93 -11.76 -15.56
C VAL A 182 0.55 -13.23 -15.46
N LEU A 183 0.33 -13.74 -14.26
CA LEU A 183 -0.05 -15.14 -14.04
C LEU A 183 -1.41 -15.46 -14.68
N SER A 184 -2.39 -14.56 -14.55
CA SER A 184 -3.70 -14.70 -15.20
C SER A 184 -3.53 -14.77 -16.72
N ALA A 185 -2.71 -13.91 -17.31
CA ALA A 185 -2.44 -13.92 -18.75
C ALA A 185 -1.76 -15.23 -19.20
N GLU A 186 -0.80 -15.75 -18.44
CA GLU A 186 -0.14 -17.04 -18.74
C GLU A 186 -1.12 -18.23 -18.72
N GLN A 187 -2.17 -18.14 -17.93
CA GLN A 187 -3.20 -19.18 -17.77
C GLN A 187 -4.43 -18.95 -18.66
N GLY A 188 -4.42 -17.94 -19.53
CA GLY A 188 -5.55 -17.60 -20.39
C GLY A 188 -6.77 -17.03 -19.65
N GLY A 189 -6.55 -16.51 -18.43
CA GLY A 189 -7.55 -15.83 -17.63
C GLY A 189 -7.84 -14.41 -18.09
N CYS A 190 -8.73 -13.74 -17.35
CA CYS A 190 -9.08 -12.34 -17.58
C CYS A 190 -8.16 -11.41 -16.77
N SER A 191 -7.80 -10.27 -17.34
CA SER A 191 -7.05 -9.20 -16.66
C SER A 191 -7.97 -8.31 -15.84
N ARG A 192 -7.40 -7.59 -14.87
CA ARG A 192 -8.13 -6.55 -14.15
C ARG A 192 -8.62 -5.48 -15.12
N HIS A 193 -9.83 -4.98 -14.87
CA HIS A 193 -10.57 -4.06 -15.73
C HIS A 193 -10.87 -4.59 -17.13
N GLN A 194 -10.67 -5.88 -17.38
CA GLN A 194 -11.11 -6.51 -18.62
C GLN A 194 -12.63 -6.56 -18.66
N ARG A 195 -13.16 -6.23 -19.84
CA ARG A 195 -14.57 -6.39 -20.15
C ARG A 195 -14.90 -7.87 -20.32
N VAL A 196 -15.91 -8.35 -19.61
CA VAL A 196 -16.32 -9.76 -19.59
C VAL A 196 -17.82 -9.91 -19.75
N ARG A 197 -18.26 -11.11 -20.13
CA ARG A 197 -19.67 -11.52 -20.15
C ARG A 197 -19.85 -12.84 -19.41
N VAL A 198 -20.89 -12.92 -18.60
CA VAL A 198 -21.28 -14.14 -17.90
C VAL A 198 -21.99 -15.07 -18.88
N ILE A 199 -21.52 -16.32 -19.00
CA ILE A 199 -22.05 -17.28 -19.97
C ILE A 199 -23.10 -18.22 -19.39
N SER A 200 -23.15 -18.40 -18.07
CA SER A 200 -24.17 -19.24 -17.42
C SER A 200 -24.39 -18.84 -15.94
N GLY A 201 -25.42 -19.41 -15.30
CA GLY A 201 -25.82 -19.08 -13.93
C GLY A 201 -26.83 -17.92 -13.84
N PRO A 202 -27.07 -17.37 -12.63
CA PRO A 202 -28.08 -16.33 -12.39
C PRO A 202 -27.86 -15.04 -13.18
N HIS A 203 -26.61 -14.72 -13.50
CA HIS A 203 -26.21 -13.50 -14.20
C HIS A 203 -25.97 -13.74 -15.71
N ALA A 204 -26.37 -14.89 -16.26
CA ALA A 204 -26.08 -15.25 -17.64
C ALA A 204 -26.53 -14.17 -18.64
N GLY A 205 -25.62 -13.81 -19.54
CA GLY A 205 -25.81 -12.78 -20.56
C GLY A 205 -25.45 -11.36 -20.10
N GLN A 206 -25.30 -11.12 -18.80
CA GLN A 206 -24.84 -9.83 -18.29
C GLN A 206 -23.35 -9.62 -18.60
N SER A 207 -23.00 -8.37 -18.90
CA SER A 207 -21.61 -7.96 -19.09
C SER A 207 -21.14 -7.14 -17.88
N GLY A 208 -19.83 -7.12 -17.64
CA GLY A 208 -19.24 -6.38 -16.53
C GLY A 208 -17.75 -6.18 -16.71
N TYR A 209 -17.10 -5.64 -15.69
CA TYR A 209 -15.65 -5.44 -15.64
C TYR A 209 -15.05 -6.24 -14.49
N VAL A 210 -13.96 -6.96 -14.76
CA VAL A 210 -13.19 -7.63 -13.70
C VAL A 210 -12.59 -6.58 -12.77
N MET A 211 -12.91 -6.66 -11.48
CA MET A 211 -12.39 -5.77 -10.44
C MET A 211 -11.24 -6.41 -9.68
N ASP A 212 -11.32 -7.73 -9.48
CA ASP A 212 -10.29 -8.53 -8.82
C ASP A 212 -10.27 -9.99 -9.33
N ILE A 213 -9.18 -10.69 -9.08
CA ILE A 213 -8.92 -12.06 -9.54
C ILE A 213 -8.77 -12.98 -8.32
N GLY A 214 -9.63 -13.99 -8.21
CA GLY A 214 -9.61 -14.98 -7.14
C GLY A 214 -8.60 -16.10 -7.41
N TRP A 215 -7.75 -16.38 -6.43
CA TRP A 215 -6.73 -17.43 -6.45
C TRP A 215 -6.96 -18.45 -5.35
N VAL A 216 -6.64 -19.72 -5.61
CA VAL A 216 -6.54 -20.75 -4.58
C VAL A 216 -5.10 -20.79 -4.10
N TRP A 217 -4.90 -20.58 -2.80
CA TRP A 217 -3.59 -20.58 -2.18
C TRP A 217 -3.30 -21.95 -1.57
N ASP A 218 -2.14 -22.51 -1.88
CA ASP A 218 -1.68 -23.79 -1.38
C ASP A 218 -0.41 -23.58 -0.53
N ASP A 219 -0.59 -23.62 0.79
CA ASP A 219 0.49 -23.42 1.76
C ASP A 219 1.47 -24.59 1.82
N GLU A 220 1.07 -25.79 1.41
CA GLU A 220 1.95 -26.96 1.39
C GLU A 220 3.00 -26.80 0.30
N THR A 221 2.57 -26.37 -0.89
CA THR A 221 3.47 -26.14 -2.04
C THR A 221 3.99 -24.71 -2.13
N ARG A 222 3.44 -23.78 -1.33
CA ARG A 222 3.70 -22.33 -1.37
C ARG A 222 3.50 -21.76 -2.77
N GLN A 223 2.38 -22.11 -3.39
CA GLN A 223 1.99 -21.68 -4.72
C GLN A 223 0.53 -21.26 -4.75
N VAL A 224 0.16 -20.51 -5.77
CA VAL A 224 -1.24 -20.28 -6.10
C VAL A 224 -1.67 -21.03 -7.35
N THR A 225 -2.93 -21.46 -7.38
CA THR A 225 -3.60 -22.07 -8.53
C THR A 225 -4.81 -21.22 -8.91
N GLY A 226 -5.09 -21.06 -10.20
CA GLY A 226 -6.23 -20.27 -10.65
C GLY A 226 -6.12 -19.82 -12.11
N PRO A 227 -6.80 -18.71 -12.46
CA PRO A 227 -7.82 -18.03 -11.67
C PRO A 227 -8.97 -18.98 -11.30
N ALA A 228 -9.41 -18.99 -10.05
CA ALA A 228 -10.56 -19.79 -9.60
C ALA A 228 -11.89 -19.07 -9.82
N GLY A 229 -11.86 -17.74 -9.71
CA GLY A 229 -13.01 -16.88 -9.92
C GLY A 229 -12.56 -15.43 -10.10
N TYR A 230 -13.53 -14.55 -10.28
CA TYR A 230 -13.32 -13.12 -10.45
C TYR A 230 -14.38 -12.36 -9.69
N THR A 231 -13.99 -11.24 -9.10
CA THR A 231 -14.94 -10.25 -8.59
C THR A 231 -15.28 -9.31 -9.75
N VAL A 232 -16.54 -9.24 -10.15
CA VAL A 232 -17.00 -8.52 -11.37
C VAL A 232 -17.97 -7.40 -11.00
N ASP A 233 -17.71 -6.19 -11.49
CA ASP A 233 -18.67 -5.09 -11.53
C ASP A 233 -19.59 -5.29 -12.75
N LEU A 234 -20.75 -5.93 -12.53
CA LEU A 234 -21.76 -6.16 -13.56
C LEU A 234 -22.54 -4.89 -13.89
N ASP A 235 -22.87 -4.69 -15.17
CA ASP A 235 -23.48 -3.45 -15.65
C ASP A 235 -24.85 -3.16 -15.02
N ASP A 236 -25.63 -4.21 -14.85
CA ASP A 236 -27.03 -4.16 -14.42
C ASP A 236 -27.18 -4.41 -12.90
N GLU A 237 -26.06 -4.50 -12.15
CA GLU A 237 -26.06 -4.78 -10.71
C GLU A 237 -25.32 -3.73 -9.88
N GLU A 238 -25.84 -3.51 -8.68
CA GLU A 238 -25.20 -2.67 -7.68
C GLU A 238 -24.14 -3.47 -6.92
N GLY A 239 -22.97 -2.87 -6.70
CA GLY A 239 -21.84 -3.53 -6.05
C GLY A 239 -20.99 -4.40 -6.99
N VAL A 240 -20.39 -5.45 -6.44
CA VAL A 240 -19.55 -6.41 -7.16
C VAL A 240 -20.02 -7.82 -6.84
N THR A 241 -19.87 -8.73 -7.79
CA THR A 241 -20.33 -10.11 -7.69
C THR A 241 -19.17 -11.06 -7.95
N ASP A 242 -18.99 -12.07 -7.11
CA ASP A 242 -18.01 -13.13 -7.32
C ASP A 242 -18.55 -14.16 -8.32
N ILE A 243 -17.77 -14.43 -9.36
CA ILE A 243 -18.16 -15.30 -10.48
C ILE A 243 -17.04 -16.29 -10.75
N ASP A 244 -17.37 -17.59 -10.79
CA ASP A 244 -16.41 -18.64 -11.11
C ASP A 244 -15.78 -18.43 -12.48
N ALA A 245 -14.50 -18.81 -12.61
CA ALA A 245 -13.72 -18.46 -13.79
C ALA A 245 -14.24 -19.10 -15.09
N ASP A 246 -14.88 -20.26 -15.01
CA ASP A 246 -15.49 -20.97 -16.13
C ASP A 246 -16.83 -20.38 -16.58
N LEU A 247 -17.38 -19.42 -15.84
CA LEU A 247 -18.62 -18.73 -16.16
C LEU A 247 -18.40 -17.40 -16.88
N LEU A 248 -17.15 -17.02 -17.19
CA LEU A 248 -16.82 -15.77 -17.88
C LEU A 248 -16.18 -15.99 -19.24
N THR A 249 -16.47 -15.08 -20.17
CA THR A 249 -15.72 -14.93 -21.41
C THR A 249 -15.32 -13.47 -21.61
N PRO A 250 -14.15 -13.19 -22.23
CA PRO A 250 -13.81 -11.86 -22.72
C PRO A 250 -14.93 -11.29 -23.60
N ALA A 251 -15.22 -10.00 -23.42
CA ALA A 251 -16.17 -9.27 -24.24
C ALA A 251 -15.53 -7.98 -24.78
N SER A 252 -15.96 -7.56 -25.96
CA SER A 252 -15.43 -6.39 -26.68
C SER A 252 -16.47 -5.30 -26.89
N ASP A 253 -17.67 -5.48 -26.35
CA ASP A 253 -18.66 -4.43 -26.22
C ASP A 253 -18.17 -3.47 -25.12
N HIS A 254 -17.18 -2.65 -25.47
CA HIS A 254 -16.74 -1.50 -24.71
C HIS A 254 -17.90 -0.51 -24.65
N ARG A 255 -18.88 -0.85 -23.84
CA ARG A 255 -19.96 -0.01 -23.40
C ARG A 255 -19.58 0.36 -21.99
N TRP A 256 -19.51 1.66 -21.76
CA TRP A 256 -19.76 2.13 -20.41
C TRP A 256 -21.08 1.47 -19.96
N PRO A 257 -21.10 0.86 -18.77
CA PRO A 257 -22.28 0.18 -18.26
C PRO A 257 -23.52 1.03 -18.52
N ARG A 258 -24.56 0.44 -19.13
CA ARG A 258 -25.86 1.13 -19.23
C ARG A 258 -26.53 0.92 -17.89
N ARG A 259 -26.42 1.88 -16.99
CA ARG A 259 -26.87 1.63 -15.63
C ARG A 259 -28.32 2.09 -15.51
N PRO A 260 -29.18 1.36 -14.81
CA PRO A 260 -30.55 1.79 -14.59
C PRO A 260 -30.57 3.18 -13.94
N ASP A 261 -31.53 4.03 -14.35
CA ASP A 261 -31.77 5.33 -13.72
C ASP A 261 -31.94 5.14 -12.20
N GLY A 262 -31.07 5.78 -11.41
CA GLY A 262 -31.11 5.72 -9.94
C GLY A 262 -30.16 4.74 -9.26
N SER A 263 -29.22 4.09 -9.98
CA SER A 263 -28.13 3.31 -9.36
C SER A 263 -26.96 4.22 -8.89
N LEU A 264 -26.17 3.80 -7.89
CA LEU A 264 -24.93 4.46 -7.35
C LEU A 264 -23.87 4.85 -8.37
N LYS A 265 -24.09 4.48 -9.61
CA LYS A 265 -23.08 4.24 -10.60
C LYS A 265 -23.42 4.97 -11.93
N ASP A 266 -24.64 5.49 -12.11
CA ASP A 266 -24.98 6.46 -13.17
C ASP A 266 -25.32 7.81 -12.53
N GLY A 267 -24.41 8.77 -12.73
CA GLY A 267 -24.38 9.96 -11.90
C GLY A 267 -23.77 9.66 -10.55
N PRO A 268 -23.59 10.69 -9.74
CA PRO A 268 -23.01 10.47 -8.45
C PRO A 268 -23.97 9.60 -7.60
N PRO A 269 -23.47 8.88 -6.58
CA PRO A 269 -24.25 8.00 -5.71
C PRO A 269 -25.70 8.48 -5.46
N PRO A 270 -26.80 7.68 -5.45
CA PRO A 270 -28.02 8.08 -4.77
C PRO A 270 -27.67 8.66 -3.41
N GLY A 271 -28.06 9.91 -3.23
CA GLY A 271 -27.70 10.71 -2.08
C GLY A 271 -26.38 11.47 -2.09
N PHE A 272 -25.65 11.50 -3.20
CA PHE A 272 -24.57 12.45 -3.39
C PHE A 272 -25.06 13.88 -3.53
N HIS A 273 -26.25 14.05 -4.12
CA HIS A 273 -27.00 15.30 -4.07
C HIS A 273 -27.91 15.38 -2.85
N ASP A 274 -28.10 14.28 -2.12
CA ASP A 274 -28.72 14.39 -0.80
C ASP A 274 -27.77 15.22 0.07
N PRO A 275 -28.32 16.05 0.96
CA PRO A 275 -27.50 16.64 1.99
C PRO A 275 -26.73 15.51 2.68
N LEU A 276 -25.41 15.68 2.79
CA LEU A 276 -24.57 14.79 3.59
C LEU A 276 -25.32 14.47 4.89
N PRO A 277 -25.32 13.20 5.34
CA PRO A 277 -25.97 12.84 6.58
C PRO A 277 -25.55 13.86 7.65
N PRO A 278 -26.50 14.37 8.45
CA PRO A 278 -26.18 15.41 9.40
C PRO A 278 -25.00 14.93 10.24
N THR A 279 -23.99 15.78 10.39
CA THR A 279 -22.82 15.46 11.20
C THR A 279 -23.31 14.94 12.55
N PRO A 280 -22.80 13.78 13.03
CA PRO A 280 -23.25 13.24 14.29
C PRO A 280 -23.12 14.30 15.40
N PRO A 281 -24.07 14.36 16.35
CA PRO A 281 -23.93 15.20 17.52
C PRO A 281 -22.58 14.99 18.19
N CYS A 282 -21.99 16.05 18.76
CA CYS A 282 -20.70 15.95 19.48
C CYS A 282 -20.74 14.90 20.61
N ALA A 283 -21.92 14.63 21.17
CA ALA A 283 -22.13 13.58 22.17
C ALA A 283 -21.94 12.16 21.60
N ASP A 284 -22.39 11.90 20.38
CA ASP A 284 -22.29 10.59 19.73
C ASP A 284 -20.86 10.35 19.24
N ASP A 285 -20.22 11.38 18.68
CA ASP A 285 -18.80 11.35 18.33
C ASP A 285 -17.91 11.06 19.56
N LEU A 286 -18.12 11.78 20.67
CA LEU A 286 -17.39 11.52 21.91
C LEU A 286 -17.66 10.10 22.44
N ALA A 287 -18.89 9.59 22.32
CA ALA A 287 -19.20 8.24 22.76
C ALA A 287 -18.46 7.18 21.95
N ALA A 288 -18.37 7.36 20.62
CA ALA A 288 -17.57 6.49 19.75
C ALA A 288 -16.08 6.58 20.10
N LEU A 289 -15.54 7.79 20.26
CA LEU A 289 -14.14 8.01 20.61
C LEU A 289 -13.76 7.34 21.95
N LEU A 290 -14.63 7.43 22.96
CA LEU A 290 -14.41 6.79 24.25
C LEU A 290 -14.58 5.26 24.19
N ALA A 291 -15.46 4.75 23.33
CA ALA A 291 -15.66 3.31 23.18
C ALA A 291 -14.46 2.62 22.52
N ASP A 292 -13.82 3.32 21.58
CA ASP A 292 -12.66 2.81 20.84
C ASP A 292 -11.32 3.02 21.57
N ALA A 293 -11.28 3.88 22.59
CA ALA A 293 -10.05 4.20 23.33
C ALA A 293 -9.70 3.13 24.37
N ASP A 294 -8.39 2.85 24.50
CA ASP A 294 -7.82 1.96 25.50
C ASP A 294 -7.73 2.59 26.91
N ASN A 295 -7.89 3.92 27.00
CA ASN A 295 -7.82 4.71 28.24
C ASN A 295 -8.92 5.79 28.31
N PRO A 296 -10.21 5.43 28.16
CA PRO A 296 -11.29 6.41 28.09
C PRO A 296 -11.34 7.34 29.31
N GLU A 297 -10.93 6.86 30.48
CA GLU A 297 -10.82 7.62 31.73
C GLU A 297 -9.87 8.82 31.68
N ALA A 298 -8.98 8.89 30.67
CA ALA A 298 -8.09 10.03 30.45
C ALA A 298 -8.85 11.32 30.08
N VAL A 299 -10.11 11.22 29.66
CA VAL A 299 -10.99 12.38 29.43
C VAL A 299 -11.83 12.62 30.69
N PRO A 300 -11.59 13.70 31.46
CA PRO A 300 -12.34 13.99 32.69
C PRO A 300 -13.84 14.22 32.43
N GLU A 301 -14.70 13.87 33.40
CA GLU A 301 -16.16 13.93 33.21
C GLU A 301 -16.69 15.36 32.97
N ASP A 302 -16.06 16.39 33.54
CA ASP A 302 -16.38 17.79 33.28
C ASP A 302 -16.07 18.20 31.83
N LEU A 303 -14.98 17.70 31.26
CA LEU A 303 -14.66 17.88 29.85
C LEU A 303 -15.65 17.12 28.96
N ARG A 304 -16.02 15.88 29.34
CA ARG A 304 -17.05 15.10 28.62
C ARG A 304 -18.40 15.82 28.59
N GLN A 305 -18.83 16.39 29.71
CA GLN A 305 -20.06 17.17 29.79
C GLN A 305 -20.00 18.42 28.91
N THR A 306 -18.86 19.12 28.93
CA THR A 306 -18.59 20.27 28.06
C THR A 306 -18.71 19.90 26.57
N ILE A 307 -18.11 18.79 26.15
CA ILE A 307 -18.11 18.32 24.76
C ILE A 307 -19.51 17.85 24.31
N ARG A 308 -20.26 17.15 25.16
CA ARG A 308 -21.65 16.74 24.84
C ARG A 308 -22.55 17.95 24.56
N ALA A 309 -22.24 19.11 25.12
CA ALA A 309 -22.94 20.37 24.89
C ALA A 309 -22.40 21.21 23.73
N ALA A 310 -21.32 20.78 23.06
CA ALA A 310 -20.69 21.51 21.97
C ALA A 310 -21.56 21.53 20.69
N HIS A 311 -21.28 22.50 19.81
CA HIS A 311 -22.08 22.74 18.62
C HIS A 311 -21.54 22.04 17.37
N HIS A 312 -20.22 22.04 17.20
CA HIS A 312 -19.55 21.50 16.02
C HIS A 312 -18.26 20.80 16.42
N HIS A 313 -17.89 19.80 15.63
CA HIS A 313 -16.69 19.02 15.81
C HIS A 313 -15.83 19.08 14.54
N ARG A 314 -14.52 19.16 14.72
CA ARG A 314 -13.53 19.13 13.65
C ARG A 314 -12.40 18.18 14.03
N HIS A 315 -11.95 17.41 13.06
CA HIS A 315 -10.77 16.55 13.15
C HIS A 315 -9.62 17.21 12.38
N LEU A 316 -8.43 17.23 12.98
CA LEU A 316 -7.21 17.67 12.32
C LEU A 316 -6.16 16.58 12.48
N ASP A 317 -5.64 16.08 11.36
CA ASP A 317 -4.45 15.23 11.36
C ASP A 317 -3.23 16.11 11.57
N VAL A 318 -2.63 16.02 12.76
CA VAL A 318 -1.57 16.94 13.19
C VAL A 318 -0.21 16.37 12.84
N ARG A 319 -0.03 15.06 13.00
CA ARG A 319 1.27 14.43 12.78
C ARG A 319 1.16 12.92 12.59
N ARG A 320 1.97 12.41 11.67
CA ARG A 320 2.27 10.97 11.55
C ARG A 320 3.77 10.76 11.72
N LEU A 321 4.20 9.68 12.34
CA LEU A 321 5.60 9.23 12.38
C LEU A 321 5.64 7.71 12.35
N ALA A 322 6.72 7.14 11.85
CA ALA A 322 6.92 5.69 11.83
C ALA A 322 8.31 5.31 12.36
N ALA A 323 8.34 4.30 13.22
CA ALA A 323 9.56 3.60 13.64
C ALA A 323 9.89 2.49 12.63
N PRO A 324 11.15 2.30 12.21
CA PRO A 324 11.53 1.14 11.42
C PRO A 324 11.51 -0.15 12.27
N ARG A 325 11.62 -1.30 11.59
CA ARG A 325 11.82 -2.60 12.26
C ARG A 325 13.11 -2.60 13.10
N PRO A 326 13.19 -3.42 14.17
CA PRO A 326 12.23 -4.45 14.57
C PRO A 326 11.10 -3.94 15.48
N ARG A 327 11.14 -2.68 15.92
CA ARG A 327 10.09 -2.05 16.75
C ARG A 327 9.15 -1.22 15.87
N ARG A 328 8.63 -1.86 14.82
CA ARG A 328 7.77 -1.21 13.84
C ARG A 328 6.51 -0.69 14.54
N ALA A 329 6.25 0.59 14.36
CA ALA A 329 5.01 1.24 14.77
C ALA A 329 4.79 2.49 13.91
N THR A 330 3.56 2.77 13.51
CA THR A 330 3.13 4.08 13.03
C THR A 330 2.32 4.75 14.12
N VAL A 331 2.68 5.99 14.39
CA VAL A 331 2.03 6.86 15.35
C VAL A 331 1.34 7.98 14.58
N GLN A 332 0.04 8.11 14.79
CA GLN A 332 -0.76 9.21 14.27
C GLN A 332 -1.35 9.99 15.45
N LEU A 333 -1.16 11.31 15.44
CA LEU A 333 -1.76 12.24 16.38
C LEU A 333 -2.88 13.01 15.70
N LEU A 334 -4.08 12.84 16.24
CA LEU A 334 -5.31 13.48 15.79
C LEU A 334 -5.78 14.47 16.85
N LEU A 335 -6.19 15.66 16.42
CA LEU A 335 -6.83 16.66 17.29
C LEU A 335 -8.33 16.70 17.01
N HIS A 336 -9.12 16.41 18.02
CA HIS A 336 -10.57 16.56 18.05
C HIS A 336 -10.91 17.90 18.71
N SER A 337 -11.35 18.87 17.92
CA SER A 337 -11.72 20.21 18.39
C SER A 337 -13.23 20.38 18.39
N TYR A 338 -13.80 20.70 19.55
CA TYR A 338 -15.23 20.88 19.78
C TYR A 338 -15.55 22.35 20.06
N ALA A 339 -16.32 22.99 19.17
CA ALA A 339 -16.70 24.39 19.31
C ALA A 339 -17.80 24.56 20.36
N LEU A 340 -17.52 25.33 21.42
CA LEU A 340 -18.48 25.57 22.51
C LEU A 340 -19.46 26.71 22.20
N THR A 341 -19.24 27.41 21.10
CA THR A 341 -20.11 28.48 20.61
C THR A 341 -20.48 28.26 19.15
N LYS A 342 -21.67 28.71 18.74
CA LYS A 342 -22.14 28.59 17.34
C LYS A 342 -21.28 29.37 16.31
N GLN A 343 -20.52 30.37 16.75
CA GLN A 343 -19.67 31.17 15.86
C GLN A 343 -18.27 30.54 15.76
N ASP A 344 -18.07 29.74 14.72
CA ASP A 344 -16.83 28.98 14.46
C ASP A 344 -15.81 29.76 13.60
N THR A 345 -15.86 31.09 13.63
CA THR A 345 -15.10 31.98 12.71
C THR A 345 -13.96 32.76 13.35
N ALA A 346 -13.70 32.61 14.65
CA ALA A 346 -12.60 33.30 15.33
C ALA A 346 -11.54 32.32 15.81
N ALA A 347 -10.26 32.65 15.61
CA ALA A 347 -9.09 31.99 16.20
C ALA A 347 -9.04 32.03 17.75
N SER A 348 -10.11 32.52 18.39
CA SER A 348 -10.29 32.72 19.84
C SER A 348 -11.64 32.18 20.35
N ALA A 349 -12.39 31.43 19.53
CA ALA A 349 -13.63 30.82 19.99
C ALA A 349 -13.33 29.79 21.11
N ALA A 350 -14.14 29.78 22.17
CA ALA A 350 -14.02 28.81 23.23
C ALA A 350 -14.20 27.40 22.65
N ARG A 351 -13.18 26.56 22.80
CA ARG A 351 -13.14 25.19 22.29
C ARG A 351 -12.70 24.22 23.37
N ALA A 352 -13.25 23.02 23.32
CA ALA A 352 -12.74 21.87 24.04
C ALA A 352 -11.90 21.02 23.06
N GLU A 353 -10.79 20.49 23.54
CA GLU A 353 -9.86 19.71 22.72
C GLU A 353 -9.63 18.34 23.36
N ILE A 354 -9.59 17.30 22.53
CA ILE A 354 -9.07 15.98 22.88
C ILE A 354 -8.02 15.62 21.83
N TRP A 355 -6.90 15.09 22.30
CA TRP A 355 -5.87 14.53 21.46
C TRP A 355 -6.00 13.02 21.45
N GLU A 356 -6.17 12.44 20.26
CA GLU A 356 -6.15 11.00 20.04
C GLU A 356 -4.79 10.59 19.47
N LEU A 357 -4.20 9.58 20.09
CA LEU A 357 -2.98 8.91 19.68
C LEU A 357 -3.37 7.53 19.15
N VAL A 358 -3.23 7.35 17.84
CA VAL A 358 -3.45 6.06 17.17
C VAL A 358 -2.10 5.42 16.92
N ILE A 359 -1.92 4.19 17.40
CA ILE A 359 -0.70 3.40 17.20
C ILE A 359 -1.05 2.13 16.44
N THR A 360 -0.48 1.98 15.26
CA THR A 360 -0.51 0.74 14.49
C THR A 360 0.88 0.09 14.50
N LYS A 361 0.94 -1.24 14.61
CA LYS A 361 2.15 -2.03 14.41
C LYS A 361 2.38 -2.30 12.92
N HIS A 362 1.31 -2.50 12.16
CA HIS A 362 1.34 -2.61 10.70
C HIS A 362 0.31 -1.68 10.08
N LEU A 363 0.55 -1.26 8.82
CA LEU A 363 -0.37 -0.37 8.10
C LEU A 363 -1.82 -0.89 8.07
N HIS A 364 -2.00 -2.21 8.10
CA HIS A 364 -3.29 -2.88 8.00
C HIS A 364 -3.79 -3.50 9.33
N ASP A 365 -3.31 -3.03 10.48
CA ASP A 365 -3.82 -3.47 11.77
C ASP A 365 -5.34 -3.24 11.86
N GLU A 366 -6.11 -4.33 11.98
CA GLU A 366 -7.58 -4.28 12.11
C GLU A 366 -8.03 -3.52 13.37
N GLN A 367 -7.19 -3.53 14.41
CA GLN A 367 -7.47 -2.95 15.72
C GLN A 367 -6.26 -2.13 16.19
N PRO A 368 -6.12 -0.88 15.72
CA PRO A 368 -5.08 0.02 16.24
C PRO A 368 -5.29 0.27 17.73
N ALA A 369 -4.20 0.40 18.47
CA ALA A 369 -4.27 0.88 19.85
C ALA A 369 -4.55 2.39 19.85
N ARG A 370 -5.51 2.83 20.67
CA ARG A 370 -5.99 4.22 20.67
C ARG A 370 -5.93 4.78 22.07
N PHE A 371 -5.25 5.91 22.23
CA PHE A 371 -5.11 6.58 23.51
C PHE A 371 -5.61 8.02 23.42
N LEU A 372 -6.31 8.47 24.45
CA LEU A 372 -6.78 9.84 24.58
C LEU A 372 -5.93 10.61 25.58
N SER A 373 -5.81 11.92 25.33
CA SER A 373 -5.20 12.89 26.25
C SER A 373 -5.83 14.26 26.09
N THR A 374 -5.61 15.12 27.08
CA THR A 374 -6.22 16.47 27.12
C THR A 374 -5.29 17.55 26.59
N SER A 375 -4.05 17.21 26.23
CA SER A 375 -3.06 18.13 25.71
C SER A 375 -2.08 17.47 24.73
N ASP A 376 -1.54 18.28 23.81
CA ASP A 376 -0.50 17.86 22.85
C ASP A 376 0.74 17.29 23.56
N SER A 377 1.16 17.89 24.67
CA SER A 377 2.33 17.42 25.43
C SER A 377 2.12 16.04 26.03
N GLU A 378 0.94 15.77 26.60
CA GLU A 378 0.60 14.45 27.13
C GLU A 378 0.51 13.41 26.00
N ALA A 379 -0.09 13.77 24.86
CA ALA A 379 -0.16 12.90 23.68
C ALA A 379 1.23 12.49 23.18
N LYS A 380 2.17 13.44 23.12
CA LYS A 380 3.57 13.21 22.73
C LYS A 380 4.32 12.35 23.74
N GLU A 381 4.10 12.60 25.03
CA GLU A 381 4.70 11.77 26.09
C GLU A 381 4.19 10.33 26.02
N LEU A 382 2.87 10.14 25.87
CA LEU A 382 2.25 8.82 25.69
C LEU A 382 2.82 8.10 24.47
N ALA A 383 2.98 8.78 23.34
CA ALA A 383 3.61 8.19 22.16
C ALA A 383 5.03 7.68 22.45
N GLY A 384 5.84 8.49 23.14
CA GLY A 384 7.19 8.11 23.56
C GLY A 384 7.21 6.93 24.54
N GLN A 385 6.30 6.90 25.50
CA GLN A 385 6.19 5.79 26.45
C GLN A 385 5.76 4.48 25.78
N ARG A 386 4.84 4.55 24.80
CA ARG A 386 4.26 3.37 24.13
C ARG A 386 5.14 2.81 23.02
N THR A 387 5.85 3.67 22.30
CA THR A 387 6.60 3.25 21.09
C THR A 387 8.11 3.42 21.22
N GLY A 388 8.58 4.22 22.19
CA GLY A 388 9.98 4.64 22.26
C GLY A 388 10.36 5.72 21.23
N LEU A 389 9.41 6.21 20.43
CA LEU A 389 9.61 7.32 19.50
C LEU A 389 9.52 8.67 20.23
N MET A 390 10.54 9.50 20.12
CA MET A 390 10.41 10.90 20.54
C MET A 390 9.67 11.69 19.45
N LEU A 391 8.47 12.16 19.76
CA LEU A 391 7.68 13.07 18.92
C LEU A 391 8.14 14.52 19.11
#